data_AF-A0A9D2RUR3-F1
#
_entry.id   AF-A0A9D2RUR3-F1
#
_cell.length_a   1.000
_cell.length_b   1.000
_cell.length_c   1.000
_cell.angle_alpha   90.00
_cell.angle_beta   90.00
_cell.angle_gamma   90.00
#
_symmetry.space_group_name_H-M   'P 1'
#
loop_
_entity.id
_entity.type
_entity.pdbx_description
1 polymer ?
#
loop_
_entity_poly.entity_id
_entity_poly.type
_entity_poly.pdbx_seq_one_letter_code
_entity_poly.pdbx_strand_id
1 'polypeptide(L)'
;MGTFNYEEQEGKKYLIYNKKPEEKIDPVTMEMMSNNQIGSLLSFESIQIDGALTLKYNVTGLESLKDYFSGVVGKTKLLNVMEGIIEAFLEAEDYFLDLSSYVLEEEYIYIQPDTA
;
A
#
# COMPACT_ATOMS: atom_id res chain seq x y z
N MET A 1 -5.87 -8.64 -11.91
CA MET A 1 -5.55 -8.27 -10.52
C MET A 1 -5.43 -9.54 -9.71
N GLY A 2 -4.34 -9.66 -8.96
CA GLY A 2 -4.02 -10.78 -8.10
C GLY A 2 -4.99 -10.90 -6.94
N THR A 3 -4.62 -11.66 -5.92
CA THR A 3 -5.45 -11.80 -4.72
C THR A 3 -4.74 -11.19 -3.52
N PHE A 4 -5.48 -10.34 -2.80
CA PHE A 4 -5.08 -9.83 -1.50
C PHE A 4 -5.59 -10.74 -0.40
N ASN A 5 -4.74 -11.05 0.57
CA ASN A 5 -5.08 -11.80 1.76
C ASN A 5 -4.40 -11.17 2.97
N TYR A 6 -4.88 -11.50 4.17
CA TYR A 6 -4.24 -11.07 5.41
C TYR A 6 -3.57 -12.24 6.10
N GLU A 7 -2.38 -12.01 6.64
CA GLU A 7 -1.65 -12.96 7.46
C GLU A 7 -1.24 -12.31 8.79
N GLU A 8 -1.32 -13.08 9.88
CA GLU A 8 -0.79 -12.68 11.18
C GLU A 8 0.37 -13.62 11.55
N GLN A 9 1.52 -13.03 11.86
CA GLN A 9 2.72 -13.76 12.23
C GLN A 9 3.49 -12.99 13.30
N GLU A 10 3.81 -13.65 14.42
CA GLU A 10 4.59 -13.07 15.52
C GLU A 10 4.02 -11.73 16.04
N GLY A 11 2.68 -11.60 16.07
CA GLY A 11 1.99 -10.38 16.52
C GLY A 11 2.01 -9.22 15.52
N LYS A 12 2.50 -9.44 14.29
CA LYS A 12 2.42 -8.48 13.19
C LYS A 12 1.32 -8.89 12.21
N LYS A 13 0.65 -7.90 11.64
CA LYS A 13 -0.37 -8.06 10.60
C LYS A 13 0.21 -7.67 9.24
N TYR A 14 0.01 -8.52 8.25
CA TYR A 14 0.49 -8.31 6.89
C TYR A 14 -0.65 -8.36 5.88
N LEU A 15 -0.58 -7.48 4.88
CA LEU A 15 -1.34 -7.59 3.65
C LEU A 15 -0.46 -8.32 2.62
N ILE A 16 -0.96 -9.41 2.07
CA ILE A 16 -0.26 -10.28 1.12
C ILE A 16 -0.89 -10.13 -0.25
N TYR A 17 -0.11 -9.69 -1.22
CA TYR A 17 -0.50 -9.68 -2.63
C TYR A 17 0.14 -10.85 -3.37
N ASN A 18 -0.68 -11.74 -3.91
CA ASN A 18 -0.22 -12.82 -4.77
C ASN A 18 -0.44 -12.43 -6.23
N LYS A 19 0.66 -12.17 -6.95
CA LYS A 19 0.63 -11.80 -8.36
C LYS A 19 0.17 -12.97 -9.22
N LYS A 20 -0.71 -12.73 -10.19
CA LYS A 20 -1.07 -13.75 -11.18
C LYS A 20 0.05 -13.96 -12.22
N PRO A 21 0.22 -15.17 -12.77
CA PRO A 21 1.24 -15.44 -13.78
C PRO A 21 1.23 -14.48 -14.97
N GLU A 22 0.03 -14.15 -15.46
CA GLU A 22 -0.21 -13.28 -16.62
C GLU A 22 0.00 -11.78 -16.35
N GLU A 23 0.05 -11.36 -15.08
CA GLU A 23 0.28 -9.96 -14.75
C GLU A 23 1.72 -9.58 -15.03
N LYS A 24 1.94 -8.33 -15.42
CA LYS A 24 3.26 -7.75 -15.56
C LYS A 24 3.39 -6.67 -14.51
N ILE A 25 4.42 -6.79 -13.68
CA ILE A 25 4.86 -5.68 -12.86
C ILE A 25 6.07 -5.09 -13.57
N ASP A 26 6.06 -3.78 -13.73
CA ASP A 26 7.18 -3.05 -14.30
C ASP A 26 8.44 -3.27 -13.44
N PRO A 27 9.55 -3.77 -14.01
CA PRO A 27 10.77 -4.04 -13.25
C PRO A 27 11.36 -2.80 -12.58
N VAL A 28 11.22 -1.62 -13.20
CA VAL A 28 11.74 -0.36 -12.64
C VAL A 28 10.96 0.00 -11.37
N THR A 29 9.63 -0.11 -11.41
CA THR A 29 8.76 0.06 -10.24
C THR A 29 9.17 -0.88 -9.10
N MET A 30 9.43 -2.16 -9.40
CA MET A 30 9.90 -3.11 -8.37
C MET A 30 11.24 -2.70 -7.78
N GLU A 31 12.21 -2.32 -8.62
CA GLU A 31 13.53 -1.89 -8.18
C GLU A 31 13.46 -0.62 -7.30
N MET A 32 12.67 0.37 -7.70
CA MET A 32 12.49 1.60 -6.94
C MET A 32 11.86 1.33 -5.57
N MET A 33 10.78 0.56 -5.53
CA MET A 33 10.07 0.26 -4.27
C MET A 33 10.85 -0.66 -3.34
N SER A 34 11.71 -1.54 -3.88
CA SER A 34 12.50 -2.48 -3.06
C SER A 34 13.74 -1.83 -2.46
N ASN A 35 14.26 -0.77 -3.11
CA ASN A 35 15.51 -0.12 -2.70
C ASN A 35 15.31 1.25 -2.04
N ASN A 36 14.13 1.86 -2.16
CA ASN A 36 13.84 3.16 -1.56
C ASN A 36 12.75 3.04 -0.49
N GLN A 37 12.84 3.88 0.53
CA GLN A 37 11.72 4.14 1.43
C GLN A 37 11.02 5.40 0.92
N ILE A 38 9.81 5.21 0.40
CA ILE A 38 8.93 6.29 -0.05
C ILE A 38 7.93 6.53 1.07
N GLY A 39 8.02 7.67 1.74
CA GLY A 39 7.40 7.89 3.05
C GLY A 39 5.88 7.75 3.03
N SER A 40 5.27 8.16 1.92
CA SER A 40 3.82 8.10 1.72
C SER A 40 3.29 6.73 1.28
N LEU A 41 4.16 5.76 1.03
CA LEU A 41 3.80 4.43 0.50
C LEU A 41 4.16 3.31 1.48
N LEU A 42 3.34 2.26 1.47
CA LEU A 42 3.69 1.05 2.21
C LEU A 42 4.89 0.36 1.58
N SER A 43 5.93 0.16 2.37
CA SER A 43 7.04 -0.71 2.01
C SER A 43 6.60 -2.17 1.98
N PHE A 44 7.26 -2.97 1.15
CA PHE A 44 7.00 -4.39 1.05
C PHE A 44 8.28 -5.22 1.03
N GLU A 45 8.12 -6.49 1.39
CA GLU A 45 9.08 -7.54 1.10
C GLU A 45 8.57 -8.35 -0.10
N SER A 46 9.43 -8.57 -1.10
CA SER A 46 9.10 -9.43 -2.24
C SER A 46 9.67 -10.82 -2.06
N ILE A 47 8.83 -11.84 -2.22
CA ILE A 47 9.21 -13.25 -2.15
C ILE A 47 8.95 -13.89 -3.50
N GLN A 48 9.95 -14.56 -4.06
CA GLN A 48 9.81 -15.31 -5.31
C GLN A 48 10.15 -16.78 -5.10
N ILE A 49 9.17 -17.65 -5.30
CA ILE A 49 9.31 -19.12 -5.18
C ILE A 49 8.75 -19.73 -6.46
N ASP A 50 9.56 -20.54 -7.15
CA ASP A 50 9.18 -21.23 -8.39
C ASP A 50 8.54 -20.30 -9.46
N GLY A 51 9.00 -19.05 -9.51
CA GLY A 51 8.50 -18.03 -10.45
C GLY A 51 7.21 -17.32 -10.01
N ALA A 52 6.56 -17.75 -8.93
CA ALA A 52 5.45 -17.02 -8.32
C ALA A 52 5.97 -15.87 -7.45
N LEU A 53 5.45 -14.65 -7.67
CA LEU A 53 5.81 -13.46 -6.92
C LEU A 53 4.72 -13.13 -5.89
N THR A 54 5.13 -12.99 -4.65
CA THR A 54 4.30 -12.53 -3.54
C THR A 54 4.90 -11.25 -2.96
N LEU A 55 4.07 -10.24 -2.74
CA LEU A 55 4.46 -9.00 -2.05
C LEU A 55 3.81 -8.98 -0.67
N LYS A 56 4.61 -8.74 0.37
CA LYS A 56 4.19 -8.75 1.77
C LYS A 56 4.36 -7.35 2.37
N TYR A 57 3.25 -6.70 2.68
CA TYR A 57 3.20 -5.36 3.25
C TYR A 57 2.91 -5.46 4.75
N ASN A 58 3.72 -4.80 5.59
CA ASN A 58 3.45 -4.74 7.02
C ASN A 58 2.44 -3.62 7.31
N VAL A 59 1.26 -3.99 7.79
CA VAL A 59 0.17 -3.05 8.10
C VAL A 59 -0.13 -3.01 9.60
N THR A 60 0.83 -3.44 10.42
CA THR A 60 0.68 -3.47 11.88
C THR A 60 0.50 -2.07 12.43
N GLY A 61 -0.55 -1.85 13.21
CA GLY A 61 -0.86 -0.56 13.82
C GLY A 61 -1.46 0.47 12.86
N LEU A 62 -1.66 0.11 11.59
CA LEU A 62 -2.35 0.94 10.61
C LEU A 62 -3.84 0.61 10.58
N GLU A 63 -4.65 1.63 10.30
CA GLU A 63 -6.10 1.50 10.09
C GLU A 63 -6.39 1.57 8.60
N SER A 64 -7.25 0.70 8.07
CA SER A 64 -7.67 0.81 6.66
C SER A 64 -8.52 2.06 6.47
N LEU A 65 -8.51 2.67 5.28
CA LEU A 65 -9.32 3.84 5.00
C LEU A 65 -10.82 3.55 5.17
N LYS A 66 -11.22 2.32 4.80
CA LYS A 66 -12.57 1.81 5.04
C LYS A 66 -12.99 1.88 6.51
N ASP A 67 -12.13 1.40 7.41
CA ASP A 67 -12.40 1.43 8.84
C ASP A 67 -12.30 2.85 9.39
N TYR A 68 -11.31 3.63 8.93
CA TYR A 68 -11.13 5.02 9.32
C TYR A 68 -12.34 5.88 8.93
N PHE A 69 -12.96 5.64 7.78
CA PHE A 69 -14.18 6.32 7.35
C PHE A 69 -15.47 5.66 7.85
N SER A 70 -15.38 4.65 8.72
CA SER A 70 -16.57 4.12 9.37
C SER A 70 -17.24 5.20 10.23
N GLY A 71 -18.56 5.38 10.02
CA GLY A 71 -19.36 6.39 10.74
C GLY A 71 -19.43 7.75 10.04
N VAL A 72 -19.48 8.83 10.83
CA VAL A 72 -19.67 10.19 10.31
C VAL A 72 -18.32 10.80 9.92
N VAL A 73 -18.14 11.09 8.64
CA VAL A 73 -16.94 11.73 8.10
C VAL A 73 -17.13 13.24 8.03
N GLY A 74 -16.36 13.98 8.82
CA GLY A 74 -16.32 15.44 8.79
C GLY A 74 -15.43 15.98 7.67
N LYS A 75 -15.65 17.25 7.30
CA LYS A 75 -14.90 17.94 6.23
C LYS A 75 -13.37 17.85 6.42
N THR A 76 -12.87 18.15 7.62
CA THR A 76 -11.42 18.12 7.90
C THR A 76 -10.84 16.73 7.69
N LYS A 77 -11.52 15.69 8.21
CA LYS A 77 -11.10 14.30 8.08
C LYS A 77 -11.00 13.87 6.61
N LEU A 78 -12.00 14.23 5.80
CA LEU A 78 -12.00 13.95 4.37
C LEU A 78 -10.86 14.69 3.64
N LEU A 79 -10.68 15.98 3.93
CA LEU A 79 -9.66 16.79 3.25
C LEU A 79 -8.24 16.31 3.57
N ASN A 80 -7.96 15.94 4.82
CA ASN A 80 -6.64 15.42 5.19
C ASN A 80 -6.29 14.12 4.45
N VAL A 81 -7.27 13.21 4.26
CA VAL A 81 -7.03 11.98 3.48
C VAL A 81 -6.75 12.32 2.01
N MET A 82 -7.52 13.25 1.43
CA MET A 82 -7.31 13.68 0.03
C MET A 82 -5.93 14.33 -0.14
N GLU A 83 -5.51 15.16 0.82
CA GLU A 83 -4.18 15.76 0.86
C GLU A 83 -3.09 14.69 0.91
N GLY A 84 -3.20 13.72 1.82
CA GLY A 84 -2.23 12.61 1.91
C GLY A 84 -2.14 11.75 0.65
N ILE A 85 -3.25 11.49 -0.05
CA ILE A 85 -3.22 10.78 -1.35
C ILE A 85 -2.48 11.61 -2.40
N ILE A 86 -2.72 12.93 -2.45
CA ILE A 86 -2.03 13.83 -3.39
C ILE A 86 -0.54 13.90 -3.07
N GLU A 87 -0.17 14.01 -1.79
CA GLU A 87 1.23 13.98 -1.36
C GLU A 87 1.92 12.68 -1.77
N ALA A 88 1.24 11.53 -1.61
CA ALA A 88 1.78 10.24 -2.04
C ALA A 88 2.05 10.17 -3.54
N PHE A 89 1.17 10.79 -4.36
CA PHE A 89 1.36 10.87 -5.80
C PHE A 89 2.46 11.83 -6.21
N LEU A 90 2.60 12.96 -5.51
CA LEU A 90 3.69 13.91 -5.77
C LEU A 90 5.05 13.30 -5.42
N GLU A 91 5.16 12.61 -4.28
CA GLU A 91 6.39 11.92 -3.89
C GLU A 91 6.72 10.78 -4.88
N ALA A 92 5.70 10.05 -5.35
CA ALA A 92 5.86 8.98 -6.32
C ALA A 92 6.44 9.43 -7.68
N GLU A 93 6.13 10.65 -8.12
CA GLU A 93 6.67 11.21 -9.37
C GLU A 93 8.21 11.31 -9.31
N ASP A 94 8.78 11.64 -8.15
CA ASP A 94 10.23 11.71 -7.95
C ASP A 94 10.93 10.34 -8.13
N TYR A 95 10.18 9.25 -8.02
CA TYR A 95 10.62 7.87 -8.21
C TYR A 95 10.19 7.26 -9.54
N PHE A 96 9.63 8.05 -10.46
CA PHE A 96 9.12 7.60 -11.76
C PHE A 96 8.05 6.49 -11.68
N LEU A 97 7.28 6.47 -10.59
CA LEU A 97 6.21 5.50 -10.40
C LEU A 97 4.95 5.95 -11.14
N ASP A 98 4.40 5.07 -11.98
CA ASP A 98 3.19 5.37 -12.74
C ASP A 98 1.95 5.29 -11.84
N LEU A 99 1.16 6.37 -11.80
CA LEU A 99 -0.08 6.48 -11.03
C LEU A 99 -1.10 5.38 -11.35
N SER A 100 -1.06 4.79 -12.55
CA SER A 100 -1.92 3.66 -12.92
C SER A 100 -1.57 2.35 -12.19
N SER A 101 -0.44 2.30 -11.49
CA SER A 101 0.00 1.13 -10.70
C SER A 101 -0.55 1.13 -9.26
N TYR A 102 -1.27 2.20 -8.86
CA TYR A 102 -1.77 2.37 -7.49
C TYR A 102 -3.14 1.74 -7.31
N VAL A 103 -3.36 1.16 -6.13
CA VAL A 103 -4.65 0.60 -5.72
C VAL A 103 -5.35 1.61 -4.80
N LEU A 104 -6.44 2.20 -5.31
CA LEU A 104 -7.20 3.23 -4.59
C LEU A 104 -8.50 2.70 -3.98
N GLU A 105 -8.55 1.39 -3.71
CA GLU A 105 -9.64 0.76 -2.97
C GLU A 105 -9.46 1.04 -1.47
N GLU A 106 -10.54 1.43 -0.79
CA GLU A 106 -10.51 1.88 0.62
C GLU A 106 -10.02 0.78 1.59
N GLU A 107 -10.12 -0.49 1.21
CA GLU A 107 -9.60 -1.63 1.95
C GLU A 107 -8.06 -1.71 1.95
N TYR A 108 -7.39 -1.08 0.98
CA TYR A 108 -5.95 -1.18 0.76
C TYR A 108 -5.20 0.16 0.87
N ILE A 109 -5.93 1.23 1.18
CA ILE A 109 -5.34 2.49 1.64
C ILE A 109 -5.27 2.44 3.16
N TYR A 110 -4.12 2.81 3.72
CA TYR A 110 -3.89 2.74 5.17
C TYR A 110 -3.55 4.10 5.73
N ILE A 111 -4.14 4.40 6.88
CA ILE A 111 -3.89 5.61 7.65
C ILE A 111 -3.07 5.22 8.87
N GLN A 112 -1.98 5.92 9.09
CA GLN A 112 -1.28 5.87 10.36
C GLN A 112 -2.11 6.68 11.37
N PRO A 113 -2.64 6.07 12.44
CA PRO A 113 -3.33 6.83 13.47
C PRO A 113 -2.33 7.81 14.09
N ASP A 114 -2.76 9.04 14.37
CA ASP A 114 -1.94 9.99 15.13
C ASP A 114 -1.47 9.31 16.42
N THR A 115 -0.16 9.06 16.54
CA THR A 115 0.46 8.74 17.82
C THR A 115 0.29 9.96 18.70
N ALA A 116 -0.65 9.88 19.64
CA ALA A 116 -0.89 10.86 20.70
C ALA A 116 0.36 11.09 21.56
#